data_AF-A0A4Y9S8L2-F1
#
_entry.id   AF-A0A4Y9S8L2-F1
#
_cell.length_a   1.000
_cell.length_b   1.000
_cell.length_c   1.000
_cell.angle_alpha   90.00
_cell.angle_beta   90.00
_cell.angle_gamma   90.00
#
_symmetry.space_group_name_H-M   'P 1'
#
loop_
_entity.id
_entity.type
_entity.pdbx_description
1 polymer ?
#
loop_
_entity_poly.entity_id
_entity_poly.type
_entity_poly.pdbx_seq_one_letter_code
_entity_poly.pdbx_strand_id
1 'polypeptide(L)'
;MKYFLKNDHAHIDCGADMPVYDEEHGCWRAGTMTVTVAHEGELTVEVVEDASDAQVLPLLTPMTLYMAFKPAERIAIKTSVDPLVQEFWAMYQLSVQLQKPTDPNLASVREAIEYLAAPVEPGPGAGILAGAERIGEILAGIPQ
;
A
#
# COMPACT_ATOMS: atom_id res chain seq x y z
N MET A 1 9.13 11.07 -8.38
CA MET A 1 8.44 12.37 -8.53
C MET A 1 8.10 12.51 -9.99
N LYS A 2 6.81 12.57 -10.30
CA LYS A 2 6.29 12.71 -11.65
C LYS A 2 5.57 14.04 -11.79
N TYR A 3 5.72 14.64 -12.94
CA TYR A 3 5.07 15.89 -13.29
C TYR A 3 4.01 15.63 -14.34
N PHE A 4 2.90 16.33 -14.22
CA PHE A 4 1.83 16.31 -15.20
C PHE A 4 1.46 17.73 -15.57
N LEU A 5 1.10 17.93 -16.84
CA LEU A 5 0.42 19.14 -17.30
C LEU A 5 -1.06 18.81 -17.44
N LYS A 6 -1.92 19.57 -16.76
CA LYS A 6 -3.36 19.33 -16.79
C LYS A 6 -4.22 20.56 -17.04
N ASN A 7 -5.37 20.31 -17.64
CA ASN A 7 -6.54 21.19 -17.65
C ASN A 7 -7.83 20.35 -17.68
N ASP A 8 -8.97 21.00 -17.94
CA ASP A 8 -10.29 20.33 -17.97
C ASP A 8 -10.43 19.28 -19.09
N HIS A 9 -9.52 19.26 -20.06
CA HIS A 9 -9.61 18.43 -21.27
C HIS A 9 -8.42 17.49 -21.49
N ALA A 10 -7.28 17.76 -20.87
CA ALA A 10 -6.03 17.06 -21.10
C ALA A 10 -5.29 16.80 -19.79
N HIS A 11 -4.67 15.63 -19.70
CA HIS A 11 -3.77 15.25 -18.62
C HIS A 11 -2.55 14.57 -19.24
N ILE A 12 -1.42 15.26 -19.25
CA ILE A 12 -0.22 14.90 -20.01
C ILE A 12 0.90 14.53 -19.04
N ASP A 13 1.35 13.28 -19.08
CA ASP A 13 2.47 12.77 -18.30
C ASP A 13 3.79 13.35 -18.84
N CYS A 14 4.49 14.13 -17.99
CA CYS A 14 5.77 14.73 -18.30
C CYS A 14 6.95 13.91 -17.75
N GLY A 15 6.69 12.77 -17.12
CA GLY A 15 7.69 11.94 -16.49
C GLY A 15 8.36 12.65 -15.31
N ALA A 16 9.68 12.49 -15.18
CA ALA A 16 10.45 13.06 -14.08
C ALA A 16 10.98 14.48 -14.35
N ASP A 17 10.79 15.00 -15.57
CA ASP A 17 11.27 16.32 -15.97
C ASP A 17 10.26 17.40 -15.59
N MET A 18 10.73 18.40 -14.84
CA MET A 18 9.88 19.52 -14.41
C MET A 18 9.44 20.36 -15.62
N PRO A 19 8.13 20.54 -15.87
CA PRO A 19 7.64 21.37 -16.94
C PRO A 19 7.95 22.84 -16.68
N VAL A 20 8.53 23.51 -17.67
CA VAL A 20 8.81 24.95 -17.66
C VAL A 20 8.10 25.60 -18.84
N TYR A 21 7.38 26.69 -18.60
CA TYR A 21 6.75 27.47 -19.65
C TYR A 21 7.76 28.38 -20.35
N ASP A 22 7.77 28.31 -21.68
CA ASP A 22 8.58 29.13 -22.59
C ASP A 22 7.66 30.18 -23.23
N GLU A 23 7.68 31.39 -22.69
CA GLU A 23 6.86 32.51 -23.16
C GLU A 23 7.18 32.92 -24.61
N GLU A 24 8.44 32.77 -25.04
CA GLU A 24 8.87 33.17 -26.39
C GLU A 24 8.22 32.28 -27.46
N HIS A 25 7.97 31.01 -27.12
CA HIS A 25 7.44 30.01 -28.04
C HIS A 25 6.00 29.57 -27.72
N GLY A 26 5.40 30.09 -26.65
CA GLY A 26 4.04 29.75 -26.22
C GLY A 26 3.88 28.25 -25.92
N CYS A 27 4.86 27.63 -25.26
CA CYS A 27 4.84 26.19 -25.04
C CYS A 27 5.41 25.79 -23.68
N TRP A 28 4.96 24.64 -23.19
CA TRP A 28 5.54 23.96 -22.05
C TRP A 28 6.63 22.99 -22.53
N ARG A 29 7.78 23.00 -21.86
CA ARG A 29 8.90 22.09 -22.11
C ARG A 29 9.13 21.20 -20.89
N ALA A 30 9.23 19.90 -21.10
CA ALA A 30 9.62 18.93 -20.08
C ALA A 30 10.58 17.91 -20.71
N GLY A 31 11.88 18.06 -20.45
CA GLY A 31 12.92 17.22 -21.06
C GLY A 31 12.92 17.34 -22.59
N THR A 32 12.57 16.25 -23.28
CA THR A 32 12.44 16.21 -24.75
C THR A 32 11.03 16.50 -25.24
N MET A 33 10.06 16.62 -24.33
CA MET A 33 8.66 16.90 -24.66
C MET A 33 8.43 18.40 -24.80
N THR A 34 7.63 18.77 -25.81
CA THR A 34 7.14 20.14 -26.03
C THR A 34 5.64 20.11 -26.25
N VAL A 35 4.90 20.91 -25.47
CA VAL A 35 3.44 21.03 -25.54
C VAL A 35 3.07 22.48 -25.82
N THR A 36 2.59 22.78 -27.01
CA THR A 36 2.17 24.13 -27.39
C THR A 36 0.79 24.44 -26.82
N VAL A 37 0.62 25.64 -26.25
CA VAL A 37 -0.64 26.14 -25.71
C VAL A 37 -0.90 27.54 -26.24
N ALA A 38 -2.16 27.98 -26.24
CA ALA A 38 -2.48 29.34 -26.66
C ALA A 38 -2.02 30.38 -25.62
N HIS A 39 -2.08 30.01 -24.33
CA HIS A 39 -1.74 30.87 -23.21
C HIS A 39 -1.11 30.07 -22.05
N GLU A 40 -0.25 30.71 -21.26
CA GLU A 40 0.42 30.10 -20.10
C GLU A 40 -0.56 29.45 -19.12
N GLY A 41 -1.69 30.11 -18.86
CA GLY A 41 -2.72 29.63 -17.92
C GLY A 41 -3.59 28.49 -18.43
N GLU A 42 -3.38 27.99 -19.64
CA GLU A 42 -4.19 26.90 -20.21
C GLU A 42 -3.85 25.53 -19.61
N LEU A 43 -2.64 25.34 -19.09
CA LEU A 43 -2.20 24.12 -18.41
C LEU A 43 -1.59 24.45 -17.05
N THR A 44 -1.88 23.60 -16.07
CA THR A 44 -1.31 23.70 -14.72
C THR A 44 -0.37 22.53 -14.47
N VAL A 45 0.74 22.79 -13.77
CA VAL A 45 1.68 21.74 -13.36
C VAL A 45 1.13 21.05 -12.12
N GLU A 46 0.83 19.77 -12.26
CA GLU A 46 0.55 18.88 -11.14
C GLU A 46 1.79 18.06 -10.82
N VAL A 47 2.21 18.13 -9.56
CA VAL A 47 3.30 17.33 -9.04
C VAL A 47 2.68 16.14 -8.33
N VAL A 48 2.90 14.95 -8.89
CA VAL A 48 2.61 13.69 -8.20
C VAL A 48 3.93 13.19 -7.68
N GLU A 49 4.17 13.36 -6.38
CA GLU A 49 5.19 12.56 -5.73
C GLU A 49 4.79 11.10 -5.91
N ASP A 50 5.59 10.33 -6.69
CA ASP A 50 5.49 8.88 -6.67
C ASP A 50 5.59 8.50 -5.20
N ALA A 51 4.48 8.07 -4.61
CA ALA A 51 4.43 7.47 -3.29
C ALA A 51 5.07 6.07 -3.37
N SER A 52 6.31 6.00 -3.84
CA SER A 52 7.16 4.82 -3.76
C SER A 52 8.19 4.98 -2.64
N ASP A 53 7.81 5.64 -1.55
CA ASP A 53 8.34 5.31 -0.23
C ASP A 53 7.51 4.17 0.35
N ALA A 54 7.44 3.04 -0.37
CA ALA A 54 7.15 1.78 0.28
C ALA A 54 8.36 1.53 1.20
N GLN A 55 8.31 2.05 2.43
CA GLN A 55 9.25 1.68 3.48
C GLN A 55 9.33 0.16 3.46
N VAL A 56 10.49 -0.37 3.04
CA VAL A 56 10.71 -1.81 3.04
C VAL A 56 10.65 -2.24 4.49
N LEU A 57 9.58 -2.95 4.84
CA LEU A 57 9.33 -3.36 6.21
C LEU A 57 10.31 -4.48 6.57
N PRO A 58 10.88 -4.49 7.79
CA PRO A 58 11.81 -5.53 8.21
C PRO A 58 11.10 -6.89 8.26
N LEU A 59 11.87 -7.96 8.03
CA LEU A 59 11.39 -9.32 8.23
C LEU A 59 10.91 -9.51 9.68
N LEU A 60 9.73 -10.12 9.84
CA LEU A 60 9.13 -10.37 11.15
C LEU A 60 9.45 -11.79 11.59
N THR A 61 10.03 -11.94 12.78
CA THR A 61 10.12 -13.27 13.39
C THR A 61 8.70 -13.78 13.71
N PRO A 62 8.47 -15.10 13.80
CA PRO A 62 7.16 -15.62 14.23
C PRO A 62 6.71 -15.02 15.57
N MET A 63 7.63 -14.81 16.51
CA MET A 63 7.32 -14.16 17.79
C MET A 63 6.89 -12.70 17.60
N THR A 64 7.60 -11.93 16.76
CA THR A 64 7.25 -10.53 16.46
C THR A 64 5.87 -10.43 15.84
N LEU A 65 5.58 -11.26 14.83
CA LEU A 65 4.28 -11.30 14.17
C LEU A 65 3.17 -11.67 15.17
N TYR A 66 3.39 -12.68 16.01
CA TYR A 66 2.43 -13.09 17.04
C TYR A 66 2.11 -11.99 18.05
N MET A 67 3.13 -11.25 18.48
CA MET A 67 3.00 -10.18 19.46
C MET A 67 2.34 -8.92 18.87
N ALA A 68 2.39 -8.75 17.55
CA ALA A 68 1.75 -7.62 16.87
C ALA A 68 0.20 -7.73 16.81
N PHE A 69 -0.34 -8.94 16.98
CA PHE A 69 -1.78 -9.16 17.19
C PHE A 69 -2.15 -8.96 18.66
N LYS A 70 -3.32 -8.39 18.92
CA LYS A 70 -3.92 -8.31 20.27
C LYS A 70 -4.32 -9.71 20.76
N PRO A 71 -4.40 -9.94 22.08
CA PRO A 71 -4.89 -11.22 22.62
C PRO A 71 -6.25 -11.65 22.06
N ALA A 72 -7.21 -10.71 21.94
CA ALA A 72 -8.54 -11.00 21.40
C ALA A 72 -8.50 -11.39 19.92
N GLU A 73 -7.70 -10.71 19.10
CA GLU A 73 -7.50 -11.02 17.67
C GLU A 73 -6.93 -12.43 17.51
N ARG A 74 -5.92 -12.79 18.31
CA ARG A 74 -5.35 -14.15 18.31
C ARG A 74 -6.35 -15.22 18.69
N ILE A 75 -7.23 -14.95 19.65
CA ILE A 75 -8.29 -15.89 20.04
C ILE A 75 -9.28 -16.05 18.87
N ALA A 76 -9.73 -14.94 18.28
CA ALA A 76 -10.65 -14.95 17.15
C ALA A 76 -10.09 -15.71 15.94
N ILE A 77 -8.81 -15.52 15.60
CA ILE A 77 -8.12 -16.29 14.54
C ILE A 77 -8.14 -17.79 14.85
N LYS A 78 -7.75 -18.17 16.08
CA LYS A 78 -7.68 -19.59 16.49
C LYS A 78 -9.03 -20.28 16.54
N THR A 79 -10.10 -19.54 16.83
CA THR A 79 -11.48 -20.07 16.89
C THR A 79 -12.24 -19.94 15.58
N SER A 80 -11.64 -19.31 14.56
CA SER A 80 -12.30 -19.09 13.28
C SER A 80 -12.58 -20.41 12.57
N VAL A 81 -13.74 -20.48 11.94
CA VAL A 81 -14.14 -21.58 11.06
C VAL A 81 -13.97 -21.23 9.58
N ASP A 82 -13.52 -20.02 9.27
CA ASP A 82 -13.21 -19.59 7.92
C ASP A 82 -11.94 -20.32 7.42
N PRO A 83 -12.02 -21.05 6.29
CA PRO A 83 -10.87 -21.77 5.74
C PRO A 83 -9.64 -20.91 5.48
N LEU A 84 -9.81 -19.65 5.04
CA LEU A 84 -8.68 -18.74 4.76
C LEU A 84 -7.99 -18.30 6.04
N VAL A 85 -8.77 -18.04 7.10
CA VAL A 85 -8.20 -17.70 8.42
C VAL A 85 -7.49 -18.92 9.03
N GLN A 86 -8.04 -20.12 8.85
CA GLN A 86 -7.40 -21.36 9.29
C GLN A 86 -6.10 -21.65 8.52
N GLU A 87 -6.09 -21.45 7.21
CA GLU A 87 -4.90 -21.57 6.37
C GLU A 87 -3.82 -20.57 6.81
N PHE A 88 -4.18 -19.30 6.99
CA PHE A 88 -3.28 -18.28 7.53
C PHE A 88 -2.66 -18.72 8.86
N TRP A 89 -3.47 -19.22 9.80
CA TRP A 89 -2.99 -19.68 11.09
C TRP A 89 -2.08 -20.90 10.98
N ALA A 90 -2.41 -21.87 10.13
CA ALA A 90 -1.59 -23.05 9.88
C ALA A 90 -0.23 -22.67 9.28
N MET A 91 -0.20 -21.71 8.34
CA MET A 91 1.04 -21.18 7.77
C MET A 91 1.90 -20.48 8.82
N TYR A 92 1.29 -19.72 9.73
CA TYR A 92 1.99 -19.17 10.89
C TYR A 92 2.57 -20.28 11.79
N GLN A 93 1.82 -21.34 12.09
CA GLN A 93 2.31 -22.45 12.91
C GLN A 93 3.50 -23.17 12.23
N LEU A 94 3.44 -23.34 10.91
CA LEU A 94 4.54 -23.89 10.13
C LEU A 94 5.78 -22.98 10.19
N SER A 95 5.61 -21.66 10.08
CA SER A 95 6.74 -20.71 10.17
C SER A 95 7.41 -20.75 11.56
N VAL A 96 6.64 -20.92 12.63
CA VAL A 96 7.15 -21.16 13.99
C VAL A 96 7.99 -22.43 14.05
N GLN A 97 7.47 -23.56 13.52
CA GLN A 97 8.17 -24.85 13.53
C GLN A 97 9.48 -24.80 12.74
N LEU A 98 9.48 -24.12 11.59
CA LEU A 98 10.64 -23.99 10.72
C LEU A 98 11.57 -22.84 11.11
N GLN A 99 11.22 -22.05 12.14
CA GLN A 99 11.90 -20.81 12.54
C GLN A 99 12.12 -19.86 11.35
N LYS A 100 11.15 -19.79 10.45
CA LYS A 100 11.22 -18.94 9.26
C LYS A 100 10.58 -17.58 9.53
N PRO A 101 11.26 -16.47 9.22
CA PRO A 101 10.65 -15.17 9.31
C PRO A 101 9.55 -15.01 8.26
N THR A 102 8.58 -14.15 8.56
CA THR A 102 7.55 -13.70 7.63
C THR A 102 8.02 -12.41 6.98
N ASP A 103 7.89 -12.32 5.66
CA ASP A 103 8.21 -11.10 4.91
C ASP A 103 6.93 -10.26 4.71
N PRO A 104 6.78 -9.13 5.43
CA PRO A 104 5.62 -8.25 5.30
C PRO A 104 5.56 -7.49 3.97
N ASN A 105 6.59 -7.57 3.11
CA ASN A 105 6.59 -6.95 1.79
C ASN A 105 6.00 -7.87 0.72
N LEU A 106 5.79 -9.16 1.02
CA LEU A 106 5.13 -10.09 0.09
C LEU A 106 3.64 -9.75 -0.03
N ALA A 107 3.16 -9.65 -1.27
CA ALA A 107 1.75 -9.40 -1.58
C ALA A 107 0.83 -10.38 -0.85
N SER A 108 1.16 -11.67 -0.87
CA SER A 108 0.37 -12.71 -0.20
C SER A 108 0.25 -12.53 1.32
N VAL A 109 1.28 -11.98 1.97
CA VAL A 109 1.24 -11.69 3.43
C VAL A 109 0.36 -10.47 3.70
N ARG A 110 0.46 -9.45 2.86
CA ARG A 110 -0.36 -8.24 2.96
C ARG A 110 -1.83 -8.55 2.72
N GLU A 111 -2.14 -9.25 1.65
CA GLU A 111 -3.50 -9.71 1.31
C GLU A 111 -4.11 -10.57 2.43
N ALA A 112 -3.33 -11.46 3.04
CA ALA A 112 -3.82 -12.27 4.16
C ALA A 112 -4.17 -11.42 5.39
N ILE A 113 -3.36 -10.41 5.71
CA ILE A 113 -3.63 -9.51 6.85
C ILE A 113 -4.78 -8.55 6.53
N GLU A 114 -4.86 -8.05 5.30
CA GLU A 114 -5.97 -7.24 4.79
C GLU A 114 -7.30 -8.01 4.85
N TYR A 115 -7.29 -9.30 4.53
CA TYR A 115 -8.47 -10.16 4.67
C TYR A 115 -9.01 -10.19 6.10
N LEU A 116 -8.12 -10.18 7.11
CA LEU A 116 -8.53 -10.14 8.53
C LEU A 116 -9.18 -8.80 8.92
N ALA A 117 -8.93 -7.72 8.17
CA ALA A 117 -9.49 -6.39 8.37
C ALA A 117 -10.69 -6.05 7.48
N ALA A 118 -10.96 -6.85 6.44
CA ALA A 118 -12.02 -6.56 5.48
C ALA A 118 -13.39 -6.42 6.20
N PRO A 119 -14.17 -5.36 5.91
CA PRO A 119 -15.49 -5.18 6.49
C PRO A 119 -16.43 -6.29 6.01
N VAL A 120 -17.19 -6.80 6.96
CA VAL A 120 -18.07 -7.96 6.87
C VAL A 120 -19.12 -7.79 5.75
N GLU A 121 -18.91 -8.41 4.60
CA GLU A 121 -20.01 -9.19 4.03
C GLU A 121 -20.25 -10.39 4.96
N PRO A 122 -21.50 -10.90 5.08
CA PRO A 122 -21.88 -11.90 6.08
C PRO A 122 -21.21 -13.25 5.78
N GLY A 123 -19.92 -13.36 6.10
CA GLY A 123 -19.06 -14.51 5.91
C GLY A 123 -18.27 -14.79 7.19
N PRO A 124 -17.93 -16.07 7.47
CA PRO A 124 -17.51 -16.53 8.79
C PRO A 124 -16.08 -16.15 9.25
N GLY A 125 -15.35 -15.27 8.55
CA GLY A 125 -13.98 -14.87 8.90
C GLY A 125 -13.65 -13.38 8.82
N ALA A 126 -14.61 -12.51 8.50
CA ALA A 126 -14.40 -11.08 8.35
C ALA A 126 -14.55 -10.32 9.70
N GLY A 127 -13.79 -9.23 9.88
CA GLY A 127 -13.90 -8.35 11.06
C GLY A 127 -13.10 -8.79 12.30
N ILE A 128 -12.03 -9.59 12.12
CA ILE A 128 -11.13 -9.98 13.23
C ILE A 128 -10.33 -8.77 13.72
N LEU A 129 -9.85 -7.94 12.82
CA LEU A 129 -9.14 -6.70 13.15
C LEU A 129 -10.16 -5.57 13.38
N ALA A 130 -9.91 -4.78 14.43
CA ALA A 130 -10.82 -3.71 14.84
C ALA A 130 -10.90 -2.52 13.85
N GLY A 131 -10.03 -2.48 12.85
CA GLY A 131 -9.96 -1.43 11.84
C GLY A 131 -8.76 -1.61 10.89
N ALA A 132 -8.77 -0.89 9.76
CA ALA A 132 -7.75 -0.98 8.72
C ALA A 132 -6.37 -0.47 9.18
N GLU A 133 -6.34 0.42 10.18
CA GLU A 133 -5.12 0.91 10.81
C GLU A 133 -4.27 -0.22 11.43
N ARG A 134 -4.93 -1.31 11.86
CA ARG A 134 -4.25 -2.48 12.44
C ARG A 134 -3.34 -3.19 11.45
N ILE A 135 -3.65 -3.12 10.15
CA ILE A 135 -2.87 -3.77 9.09
C ILE A 135 -1.43 -3.24 9.11
N GLY A 136 -1.28 -1.92 9.13
CA GLY A 136 0.03 -1.27 9.17
C GLY A 136 0.82 -1.61 10.43
N GLU A 137 0.15 -1.62 11.59
CA GLU A 137 0.77 -1.95 12.88
C GLU A 137 1.26 -3.41 12.93
N ILE A 138 0.48 -4.35 12.38
CA ILE A 138 0.83 -5.77 12.30
C ILE A 138 2.00 -5.99 11.35
N LEU A 139 1.95 -5.40 10.15
CA LEU A 139 3.02 -5.51 9.15
C LEU A 139 4.32 -4.87 9.62
N ALA A 140 4.26 -3.82 10.44
CA ALA A 140 5.41 -3.21 11.09
C ALA A 140 5.91 -3.99 12.32
N GLY A 141 5.18 -5.00 12.79
CA GLY A 141 5.55 -5.81 13.95
C GLY A 141 5.42 -5.08 15.29
N ILE A 142 4.54 -4.07 15.38
CA ILE A 142 4.36 -3.25 16.58
C ILE A 142 3.59 -4.06 17.65
N PRO A 143 4.21 -4.41 18.78
CA PRO A 143 3.58 -5.26 19.80
C PRO A 143 2.38 -4.56 20.47
N GLN A 144 1.42 -5.37 20.95
CA GLN A 144 0.14 -4.93 21.52
C GLN A 144 -0.08 -5.42 22.95
#